data_AF-A0A7Y2NUV9-F1
#
_entry.id   AF-A0A7Y2NUV9-F1
#
_cell.length_a   1.000
_cell.length_b   1.000
_cell.length_c   1.000
_cell.angle_alpha   90.00
_cell.angle_beta   90.00
_cell.angle_gamma   90.00
#
_symmetry.space_group_name_H-M   'P 1'
#
loop_
_entity.id
_entity.type
_entity.pdbx_description
1 polymer ?
#
loop_
_entity_poly.entity_id
_entity_poly.type
_entity_poly.pdbx_seq_one_letter_code
_entity_poly.pdbx_strand_id
1 'polypeptide(L)'
;LRPFHQTPRDLGVPPETVDHLLRHYGTETAAICNLIRDDRTLLRPLSSDHPAIEAEVVHSTRRELPQHVDDFLIRRIHPYYEVRDRGAASVDRVAALMGAELGWDSNRMAKEVERYSQFLAPAGTQMG
;
A
#
# COMPACT_ATOMS: atom_id res chain seq x y z
N LEU A 1 23.24 1.36 -7.03
CA LEU A 1 22.50 1.48 -5.74
C LEU A 1 23.22 2.51 -4.89
N ARG A 2 22.59 3.64 -4.53
CA ARG A 2 23.23 4.61 -3.61
C ARG A 2 23.41 3.95 -2.23
N PRO A 3 24.56 4.13 -1.54
CA PRO A 3 24.77 3.57 -0.20
C PRO A 3 23.73 4.12 0.80
N PHE A 4 23.38 3.31 1.80
CA PHE A 4 22.63 3.74 2.98
C PHE A 4 23.48 4.74 3.77
N HIS A 5 23.24 6.04 3.61
CA HIS A 5 23.79 7.06 4.52
C HIS A 5 22.91 7.29 5.75
N GLN A 6 21.69 6.74 5.76
CA GLN A 6 20.69 6.85 6.81
C GLN A 6 19.90 5.54 6.87
N THR A 7 19.71 5.01 8.07
CA THR A 7 18.88 3.84 8.36
C THR A 7 17.38 4.21 8.27
N PRO A 8 16.46 3.24 8.14
CA PRO A 8 15.02 3.51 8.23
C PRO A 8 14.64 4.29 9.52
N ARG A 9 15.33 4.02 10.63
CA ARG A 9 15.13 4.73 11.90
C ARG A 9 15.55 6.20 11.82
N ASP A 10 16.64 6.51 11.11
CA ASP A 10 17.08 7.89 10.88
C ASP A 10 16.07 8.68 10.02
N LEU A 11 15.26 7.98 9.23
CA LEU A 11 14.13 8.53 8.48
C LEU A 11 12.84 8.63 9.33
N GLY A 12 12.90 8.36 10.64
CA GLY A 12 11.75 8.39 11.53
C GLY A 12 10.71 7.31 11.25
N VAL A 13 11.11 6.21 10.59
CA VAL A 13 10.22 5.08 10.35
C VAL A 13 9.99 4.34 11.68
N PRO A 14 8.72 4.11 12.10
CA PRO A 14 8.42 3.38 13.32
C PRO A 14 9.01 1.97 13.32
N PRO A 15 9.46 1.41 14.47
CA PRO A 15 10.06 0.08 14.53
C PRO A 15 9.21 -1.03 13.91
N GLU A 16 7.89 -1.02 14.15
CA GLU A 16 6.93 -1.97 13.61
C GLU A 16 6.86 -1.90 12.07
N THR A 17 6.93 -0.70 11.50
CA THR A 17 7.02 -0.50 10.06
C THR A 17 8.38 -0.97 9.53
N VAL A 18 9.49 -0.76 10.26
CA VAL A 18 10.79 -1.29 9.85
C VAL A 18 10.78 -2.83 9.80
N ASP A 19 10.25 -3.48 10.82
CA ASP A 19 10.16 -4.95 10.88
C ASP A 19 9.24 -5.49 9.77
N HIS A 20 8.11 -4.82 9.53
CA HIS A 20 7.21 -5.11 8.42
C HIS A 20 7.92 -5.00 7.07
N LEU A 21 8.59 -3.88 6.79
CA LEU A 21 9.30 -3.67 5.54
C LEU A 21 10.40 -4.71 5.32
N LEU A 22 11.18 -5.03 6.35
CA LEU A 22 12.22 -6.05 6.26
C LEU A 22 11.64 -7.44 6.01
N ARG A 23 10.51 -7.79 6.65
CA ARG A 23 9.83 -9.08 6.44
C ARG A 23 9.30 -9.23 5.02
N HIS A 24 8.68 -8.19 4.47
CA HIS A 24 7.99 -8.26 3.17
C HIS A 24 8.90 -7.94 1.98
N TYR A 25 9.84 -7.02 2.13
CA TYR A 25 10.63 -6.48 1.03
C TYR A 25 12.13 -6.79 1.13
N GLY A 26 12.62 -7.25 2.29
CA GLY A 26 14.02 -7.58 2.49
C GLY A 26 14.94 -6.43 2.06
N THR A 27 15.82 -6.69 1.08
CA THR A 27 16.76 -5.68 0.55
C THR A 27 16.09 -4.51 -0.15
N GLU A 28 14.88 -4.69 -0.69
CA GLU A 28 14.14 -3.62 -1.37
C GLU A 28 13.60 -2.54 -0.41
N THR A 29 13.65 -2.79 0.90
CA THR A 29 13.44 -1.77 1.94
C THR A 29 14.28 -0.52 1.68
N ALA A 30 15.48 -0.66 1.10
CA ALA A 30 16.33 0.46 0.70
C ALA A 30 15.65 1.41 -0.30
N ALA A 31 14.96 0.84 -1.29
CA ALA A 31 14.27 1.61 -2.31
C ALA A 31 13.05 2.33 -1.72
N ILE A 32 12.31 1.68 -0.83
CA ILE A 32 11.19 2.28 -0.10
C ILE A 32 11.68 3.46 0.77
N CYS A 33 12.82 3.30 1.46
CA CYS A 33 13.43 4.38 2.23
C CYS A 33 13.86 5.56 1.35
N ASN A 34 14.29 5.32 0.11
CA ASN A 34 14.60 6.39 -0.83
C ASN A 34 13.34 7.17 -1.23
N LEU A 35 12.22 6.48 -1.48
CA LEU A 35 10.92 7.15 -1.74
C LEU A 35 10.52 8.06 -0.59
N ILE A 36 10.65 7.57 0.65
CA ILE A 36 10.36 8.35 1.86
C ILE A 36 11.32 9.55 2.00
N ARG A 37 12.57 9.41 1.58
CA ARG A 37 13.53 10.52 1.60
C ARG A 37 13.14 11.61 0.60
N ASP A 38 12.71 11.20 -0.60
CA ASP A 38 12.34 12.11 -1.68
C ASP A 38 10.98 12.78 -1.40
N ASP A 39 10.04 12.05 -0.81
CA ASP A 39 8.75 12.56 -0.35
C ASP A 39 8.39 12.00 1.04
N ARG A 40 8.54 12.85 2.05
CA ARG A 40 8.25 12.52 3.46
C ARG A 40 6.78 12.18 3.71
N THR A 41 5.86 12.60 2.84
CA THR A 41 4.43 12.30 3.00
C THR A 41 4.13 10.82 2.80
N LEU A 42 4.98 10.10 2.07
CA LEU A 42 4.86 8.66 1.83
C LEU A 42 5.14 7.79 3.07
N LEU A 43 5.60 8.38 4.18
CA LEU A 43 5.69 7.70 5.47
C LEU A 43 4.32 7.56 6.17
N ARG A 44 3.26 8.18 5.64
CA ARG A 44 1.92 8.09 6.23
C ARG A 44 1.45 6.62 6.25
N PRO A 45 0.89 6.14 7.39
CA PRO A 45 0.24 4.84 7.44
C PRO A 45 -0.96 4.76 6.51
N LEU A 46 -1.18 3.60 5.89
CA LEU A 46 -2.38 3.31 5.09
C LEU A 46 -3.62 3.10 5.97
N SER A 47 -3.42 2.59 7.19
CA SER A 47 -4.46 2.38 8.20
C SER A 47 -3.87 2.63 9.58
N SER A 48 -4.71 2.97 10.57
CA SER A 48 -4.26 3.14 11.96
C SER A 48 -3.80 1.83 12.60
N ASP A 49 -4.29 0.70 12.09
CA ASP A 49 -4.15 -0.61 12.74
C ASP A 49 -3.19 -1.54 11.98
N HIS A 50 -2.44 -1.02 10.99
CA HIS A 50 -1.51 -1.79 10.16
C HIS A 50 -0.18 -1.04 9.98
N PRO A 51 0.99 -1.70 10.05
CA PRO A 51 2.29 -1.05 9.91
C PRO A 51 2.61 -0.58 8.48
N ALA A 52 1.68 -0.76 7.53
CA ALA A 52 1.94 -0.48 6.12
C ALA A 52 1.78 0.99 5.81
N ILE A 53 2.64 1.51 4.94
CA ILE A 53 2.76 2.93 4.60
C ILE A 53 2.55 3.19 3.11
N GLU A 54 2.23 4.44 2.76
CA GLU A 54 1.98 4.85 1.38
C GLU A 54 3.16 4.58 0.42
N ALA A 55 4.40 4.64 0.93
CA ALA A 55 5.60 4.34 0.15
C ALA A 55 5.61 2.92 -0.43
N GLU A 56 4.99 1.94 0.24
CA GLU A 56 4.87 0.57 -0.25
C GLU A 56 4.00 0.51 -1.51
N VAL A 57 2.91 1.29 -1.56
CA VAL A 57 2.02 1.37 -2.73
C VAL A 57 2.80 1.88 -3.93
N VAL A 58 3.53 2.98 -3.77
CA VAL A 58 4.32 3.58 -4.85
C VAL A 58 5.41 2.62 -5.32
N HIS A 59 6.14 2.01 -4.37
CA HIS A 59 7.20 1.06 -4.68
C HIS A 59 6.68 -0.15 -5.47
N SER A 60 5.64 -0.82 -4.95
CA SER A 60 5.05 -1.98 -5.60
C SER A 60 4.41 -1.64 -6.94
N THR A 61 3.82 -0.45 -7.08
CA THR A 61 3.23 0.00 -8.36
C THR A 61 4.29 0.15 -9.44
N ARG A 62 5.41 0.82 -9.13
CA ARG A 62 6.52 1.02 -10.07
C ARG A 62 7.24 -0.28 -10.43
N ARG A 63 7.34 -1.22 -9.50
CA ARG A 63 8.14 -2.44 -9.68
C ARG A 63 7.40 -3.61 -10.30
N GLU A 64 6.15 -3.81 -9.90
CA GLU A 64 5.42 -5.04 -10.23
C GLU A 64 4.19 -4.77 -11.09
N LEU A 65 3.91 -3.51 -11.41
CA LEU A 65 2.81 -3.06 -12.27
C LEU A 65 1.45 -3.75 -11.92
N PRO A 66 1.02 -3.79 -10.64
CA PRO A 66 -0.35 -4.19 -10.31
C PRO A 66 -1.35 -3.43 -11.16
N GLN A 67 -2.25 -4.16 -11.82
CA GLN A 67 -3.29 -3.55 -12.65
C GLN A 67 -4.51 -3.13 -11.83
N HIS A 68 -4.60 -3.60 -10.59
CA HIS A 68 -5.77 -3.44 -9.73
C HIS A 68 -5.41 -3.24 -8.25
N VAL A 69 -6.30 -2.58 -7.50
CA VAL A 69 -6.10 -2.28 -6.07
C VAL A 69 -6.13 -3.55 -5.20
N ASP A 70 -6.91 -4.55 -5.58
CA ASP A 70 -6.99 -5.86 -4.92
C ASP A 70 -5.65 -6.62 -4.97
N ASP A 71 -4.88 -6.53 -6.07
CA ASP A 71 -3.55 -7.15 -6.18
C ASP A 71 -2.60 -6.64 -5.10
N PHE A 72 -2.70 -5.38 -4.70
CA PHE A 72 -1.88 -4.82 -3.63
C PHE A 72 -2.43 -5.20 -2.24
N LEU A 73 -3.70 -4.89 -1.97
CA LEU A 73 -4.32 -5.06 -0.64
C LEU A 73 -4.53 -6.52 -0.24
N ILE A 74 -4.69 -7.45 -1.18
CA ILE A 74 -4.95 -8.86 -0.86
C ILE A 74 -3.68 -9.71 -0.92
N ARG A 75 -2.74 -9.42 -1.83
CA ARG A 75 -1.61 -10.32 -2.14
C ARG A 75 -0.22 -9.82 -1.75
N ARG A 76 -0.05 -8.54 -1.39
CA ARG A 76 1.28 -7.97 -1.06
C ARG A 76 1.44 -7.58 0.40
N ILE A 77 0.48 -6.82 0.91
CA ILE A 77 0.54 -6.34 2.30
C ILE A 77 -0.49 -7.02 3.21
N HIS A 78 -1.42 -7.79 2.63
CA HIS A 78 -2.38 -8.64 3.34
C HIS A 78 -3.31 -7.97 4.41
N PRO A 79 -3.63 -6.65 4.39
CA PRO A 79 -4.57 -6.07 5.35
C PRO A 79 -5.95 -6.75 5.33
N TYR A 80 -6.33 -7.37 4.20
CA TYR A 80 -7.55 -8.17 4.13
C TYR A 80 -7.64 -9.26 5.22
N TYR A 81 -6.50 -9.84 5.59
CA TYR A 81 -6.41 -10.89 6.62
C TYR A 81 -5.97 -10.34 7.98
N GLU A 82 -5.24 -9.23 8.00
CA GLU A 82 -4.55 -8.74 9.19
C GLU A 82 -5.33 -7.67 9.98
N VAL A 83 -6.30 -6.96 9.37
CA VAL A 83 -7.10 -5.92 10.05
C VAL A 83 -8.61 -6.15 9.98
N ARG A 84 -9.34 -5.64 10.98
CA ARG A 84 -10.79 -5.87 11.16
C ARG A 84 -11.65 -5.38 10.01
N ASP A 85 -11.32 -4.22 9.44
CA ASP A 85 -12.01 -3.64 8.28
C ASP A 85 -11.53 -4.22 6.95
N ARG A 86 -10.62 -5.21 7.01
CA ARG A 86 -10.00 -5.86 5.86
C ARG A 86 -9.33 -4.88 4.90
N GLY A 87 -8.91 -3.70 5.37
CA GLY A 87 -8.25 -2.67 4.55
C GLY A 87 -9.19 -1.67 3.88
N ALA A 88 -10.50 -1.74 4.15
CA ALA A 88 -11.52 -0.84 3.60
C ALA A 88 -11.16 0.65 3.72
N ALA A 89 -10.61 1.08 4.87
CA ALA A 89 -10.26 2.48 5.10
C ALA A 89 -9.11 2.99 4.20
N SER A 90 -8.32 2.09 3.61
CA SER A 90 -7.14 2.46 2.82
C SER A 90 -7.38 2.46 1.30
N VAL A 91 -8.51 1.91 0.84
CA VAL A 91 -8.79 1.64 -0.59
C VAL A 91 -8.71 2.89 -1.44
N ASP A 92 -9.40 3.96 -1.04
CA ASP A 92 -9.39 5.24 -1.78
C ASP A 92 -7.99 5.80 -1.91
N ARG A 93 -7.20 5.73 -0.83
CA ARG A 93 -5.84 6.26 -0.82
C ARG A 93 -4.90 5.42 -1.69
N VAL A 94 -5.03 4.10 -1.64
CA VAL A 94 -4.28 3.18 -2.50
C VAL A 94 -4.63 3.42 -3.97
N ALA A 95 -5.92 3.53 -4.31
CA ALA A 95 -6.37 3.83 -5.67
C ALA A 95 -5.81 5.16 -6.20
N ALA A 96 -5.78 6.21 -5.35
CA ALA A 96 -5.20 7.50 -5.71
C ALA A 96 -3.68 7.44 -5.97
N LEU A 97 -2.93 6.73 -5.13
CA LEU A 97 -1.48 6.56 -5.29
C LEU A 97 -1.15 5.72 -6.53
N MET A 98 -1.83 4.60 -6.72
CA MET A 98 -1.68 3.76 -7.91
C MET A 98 -2.06 4.54 -9.17
N GLY A 99 -3.15 5.31 -9.12
CA GLY A 99 -3.61 6.12 -10.24
C GLY A 99 -2.62 7.19 -10.66
N ALA A 100 -1.96 7.84 -9.70
CA ALA A 100 -0.90 8.81 -9.98
C ALA A 100 0.30 8.16 -10.70
N GLU A 101 0.68 6.94 -10.32
CA GLU A 101 1.80 6.21 -10.90
C GLU A 101 1.47 5.58 -12.27
N LEU A 102 0.23 5.13 -12.46
CA LEU A 102 -0.22 4.42 -13.67
C LEU A 102 -0.96 5.31 -14.68
N GLY A 103 -1.19 6.58 -14.35
CA GLY A 103 -1.91 7.54 -15.20
C GLY A 103 -3.41 7.27 -15.29
N TRP A 104 -4.04 6.79 -14.20
CA TRP A 104 -5.48 6.58 -14.17
C TRP A 104 -6.25 7.88 -14.03
N ASP A 105 -7.37 7.97 -14.74
CA ASP A 105 -8.35 9.03 -14.52
C ASP A 105 -9.25 8.71 -13.31
N SER A 106 -10.09 9.68 -12.94
CA SER A 106 -11.03 9.55 -11.83
C SER A 106 -12.04 8.41 -12.01
N ASN A 107 -12.42 8.12 -13.25
CA ASN A 107 -13.35 7.03 -13.56
C ASN A 107 -12.71 5.68 -13.27
N ARG A 108 -11.46 5.48 -13.69
CA ARG A 108 -10.70 4.26 -13.43
C ARG A 108 -10.44 4.10 -11.94
N MET A 109 -10.04 5.15 -11.21
CA MET A 109 -9.86 5.08 -9.76
C MET A 109 -11.15 4.65 -9.04
N ALA A 110 -12.29 5.25 -9.39
CA ALA A 110 -13.59 4.88 -8.81
C ALA A 110 -13.97 3.40 -9.09
N LYS A 111 -13.67 2.89 -10.29
CA LYS A 111 -13.89 1.48 -10.63
C LYS A 111 -13.06 0.51 -9.80
N GLU A 112 -11.83 0.88 -9.46
CA GLU A 112 -10.95 0.05 -8.62
C GLU A 112 -11.42 0.04 -7.16
N VAL A 113 -11.88 1.18 -6.64
CA VAL A 113 -12.49 1.27 -5.31
C VAL A 113 -13.76 0.40 -5.22
N GLU A 114 -14.64 0.52 -6.21
CA GLU A 114 -15.87 -0.28 -6.30
C GLU A 114 -15.54 -1.78 -6.38
N ARG A 115 -14.60 -2.15 -7.26
CA ARG A 115 -14.14 -3.54 -7.39
C ARG A 115 -13.66 -4.11 -6.05
N TYR A 116 -12.86 -3.36 -5.31
CA TYR A 116 -12.39 -3.82 -4.00
C TYR A 116 -13.54 -3.91 -2.98
N SER A 117 -14.47 -2.96 -3.00
CA SER A 117 -15.65 -2.98 -2.14
C SER A 117 -16.51 -4.23 -2.35
N GLN A 118 -16.57 -4.75 -3.58
CA GLN A 118 -17.24 -6.02 -3.88
C GLN A 118 -16.53 -7.24 -3.27
N PHE A 119 -15.22 -7.22 -3.08
CA PHE A 119 -14.50 -8.26 -2.32
C PHE A 119 -14.78 -8.21 -0.82
N LEU A 120 -15.12 -7.03 -0.29
CA LEU A 120 -15.46 -6.84 1.11
C LEU A 120 -16.90 -7.30 1.41
N ALA A 121 -17.78 -7.23 0.41
CA ALA A 121 -19.14 -7.73 0.53
C ALA A 121 -19.11 -9.24 0.85
N PRO A 122 -19.93 -9.72 1.81
CA PRO A 122 -20.02 -11.15 2.08
C PRO A 122 -20.40 -11.89 0.80
N ALA A 123 -19.72 -13.00 0.51
CA ALA A 123 -20.08 -13.91 -0.56
C ALA A 123 -21.48 -14.48 -0.28
N GLY A 124 -22.52 -13.79 -0.75
CA GLY A 124 -23.91 -14.18 -0.54
C GLY A 124 -24.78 -13.07 0.04
N THR A 125 -25.18 -12.11 -0.79
CA THR A 125 -26.52 -11.53 -0.68
C THR A 125 -27.04 -11.26 -2.10
N GLN A 126 -27.29 -12.34 -2.83
CA GLN A 126 -28.51 -12.38 -3.63
C GLN A 126 -29.60 -12.92 -2.71
N MET A 127 -30.42 -12.03 -2.18
CA MET A 127 -31.73 -12.39 -1.65
C MET A 127 -32.77 -11.56 -2.37
N GLY A 128 -33.64 -12.26 -3.11
CA GLY A 128 -34.98 -11.81 -3.48
C GLY A 128 -35.06 -10.84 -4.65
#